data_AF-A0AAW6FQ20-F1
#
_entry.id   AF-A0AAW6FQ20-F1
#
_cell.length_a   1.000
_cell.length_b   1.000
_cell.length_c   1.000
_cell.angle_alpha   90.00
_cell.angle_beta   90.00
_cell.angle_gamma   90.00
#
_symmetry.space_group_name_H-M   'P 1'
#
loop_
_entity.id
_entity.type
_entity.pdbx_description
1 polymer ?
#
loop_
_entity_poly.entity_id
_entity_poly.type
_entity_poly.pdbx_seq_one_letter_code
_entity_poly.pdbx_strand_id
1 'polypeptide(L)'
;MKKNLGAKPYLFPQPVMIIASYDEHGKANAMNAAWGGIVGMDQIIISLGDHQTTDNIMINGLKEWDNEKGYLTDICLTAQGKYKTYLNYFRIAY
;
A
#
# COMPACT_ATOMS: atom_id res chain seq x y z
N MET A 1 32.84 1.48 12.05
CA MET A 1 31.96 1.06 13.17
C MET A 1 30.51 1.07 12.67
N LYS A 2 29.72 0.03 12.92
CA LYS A 2 28.30 -0.02 12.48
C LYS A 2 27.41 0.69 13.52
N LYS A 3 26.46 1.50 13.06
CA LYS A 3 25.50 2.22 13.92
C LYS A 3 24.22 1.38 14.07
N ASN A 4 23.79 1.14 15.31
CA ASN A 4 22.51 0.50 15.58
C ASN A 4 21.38 1.53 15.46
N LEU A 5 20.38 1.24 14.65
CA LEU A 5 19.22 2.12 14.39
C LEU A 5 17.95 1.67 15.13
N GLY A 6 18.01 0.57 15.90
CA GLY A 6 16.86 -0.08 16.52
C GLY A 6 15.99 -0.85 15.52
N ALA A 7 14.86 -1.36 15.99
CA ALA A 7 13.86 -2.00 15.13
C ALA A 7 13.12 -0.92 14.33
N LYS A 8 13.48 -0.79 13.05
CA LYS A 8 12.83 0.11 12.09
C LYS A 8 12.46 -0.67 10.84
N PRO A 9 11.30 -0.41 10.21
CA PRO A 9 10.89 -1.07 8.97
C PRO A 9 11.63 -0.45 7.77
N TYR A 10 12.95 -0.35 7.83
CA TYR A 10 13.78 0.22 6.79
C TYR A 10 14.30 -0.89 5.88
N LEU A 11 13.88 -0.86 4.62
CA LEU A 11 14.41 -1.70 3.56
C LEU A 11 14.93 -0.78 2.46
N PHE A 12 16.20 -0.91 2.10
CA PHE A 12 16.83 -0.06 1.09
C PHE A 12 17.30 -0.88 -0.13
N PRO A 13 17.23 -0.31 -1.35
CA PRO A 13 16.63 1.00 -1.67
C PRO A 13 15.09 0.98 -1.54
N GLN A 14 14.50 2.07 -1.06
CA GLN A 14 13.04 2.24 -1.12
C GLN A 14 12.66 2.77 -2.51
N PRO A 15 11.71 2.14 -3.21
CA PRO A 15 11.21 2.70 -4.46
C PRO A 15 10.47 4.02 -4.18
N VAL A 16 10.45 4.89 -5.17
CA VAL A 16 9.54 6.05 -5.20
C VAL A 16 8.56 5.81 -6.34
N MET A 17 7.42 5.20 -6.02
CA MET A 17 6.35 5.02 -6.98
C MET A 17 5.47 6.27 -6.98
N ILE A 18 5.06 6.73 -8.15
CA ILE A 18 4.05 7.78 -8.30
C ILE A 18 2.78 7.12 -8.83
N ILE A 19 1.72 7.14 -8.04
CA ILE A 19 0.44 6.53 -8.36
C ILE A 19 -0.51 7.66 -8.75
N ALA A 20 -0.87 7.72 -10.03
CA ALA A 20 -1.84 8.68 -10.55
C ALA A 20 -3.24 8.06 -10.61
N SER A 21 -4.27 8.86 -10.34
CA SER A 21 -5.66 8.45 -10.48
C SER A 21 -6.53 9.64 -10.87
N TYR A 22 -7.78 9.36 -11.23
CA TYR A 22 -8.81 10.37 -11.48
C TYR A 22 -9.96 10.17 -10.50
N ASP A 23 -10.58 11.26 -10.07
CA ASP A 23 -11.84 11.20 -9.32
C ASP A 23 -13.04 10.94 -10.24
N GLU A 24 -14.25 10.89 -9.67
CA GLU A 24 -15.49 10.66 -10.41
C GLU A 24 -15.83 11.74 -11.46
N HIS A 25 -15.21 12.92 -11.35
CA HIS A 25 -15.38 14.03 -12.29
C HIS A 25 -14.23 14.10 -13.31
N GLY A 26 -13.32 13.13 -13.31
CA GLY A 26 -12.17 13.10 -14.20
C GLY A 26 -11.05 14.07 -13.80
N LYS A 27 -11.03 14.57 -12.56
CA LYS A 27 -9.94 15.42 -12.07
C LYS A 27 -8.76 14.54 -11.65
N ALA A 28 -7.57 14.86 -12.17
CA ALA A 28 -6.35 14.14 -11.88
C ALA A 28 -5.86 14.36 -10.43
N ASN A 29 -5.28 13.31 -9.85
CA ASN A 29 -4.57 13.33 -8.59
C ASN A 29 -3.36 12.37 -8.62
N ALA A 30 -2.38 12.55 -7.75
CA ALA A 30 -1.23 11.65 -7.63
C ALA A 30 -0.74 11.50 -6.18
N MET A 31 -0.18 10.34 -5.86
CA MET A 31 0.42 10.02 -4.56
C MET A 31 1.81 9.41 -4.73
N ASN A 32 2.74 9.78 -3.85
CA ASN A 32 3.99 9.06 -3.70
C ASN A 32 3.81 7.82 -2.80
N ALA A 33 4.26 6.66 -3.24
CA ALA A 33 4.20 5.42 -2.48
C ALA A 33 5.58 4.75 -2.44
N ALA A 34 6.07 4.49 -1.23
CA ALA A 34 7.30 3.74 -1.00
C ALA A 34 7.05 2.25 -0.67
N TRP A 35 5.80 1.88 -0.41
CA TRP A 35 5.42 0.55 0.04
C TRP A 35 4.66 -0.18 -1.06
N GLY A 36 5.43 -0.88 -1.89
CA GLY A 36 4.94 -1.75 -2.95
C GLY A 36 6.07 -2.30 -3.79
N GLY A 37 5.76 -3.23 -4.68
CA GLY A 37 6.76 -3.93 -5.49
C GLY A 37 6.14 -5.00 -6.38
N ILE A 38 7.00 -5.70 -7.11
CA ILE A 38 6.60 -6.81 -7.98
C ILE A 38 6.40 -8.07 -7.13
N VAL A 39 5.26 -8.75 -7.30
CA VAL A 39 4.92 -10.00 -6.56
C VAL A 39 4.67 -11.21 -7.47
N GLY A 40 4.68 -11.01 -8.79
CA GLY A 40 4.58 -12.06 -9.80
C GLY A 40 5.18 -11.60 -11.12
N MET A 41 5.17 -12.46 -12.15
CA MET A 41 5.66 -12.07 -13.48
C MET A 41 4.78 -10.97 -14.13
N ASP A 42 3.53 -10.89 -13.69
CA ASP A 42 2.47 -10.04 -14.24
C ASP A 42 1.76 -9.21 -13.16
N GLN A 43 2.25 -9.22 -11.91
CA GLN A 43 1.56 -8.62 -10.76
C GLN A 43 2.46 -7.71 -9.92
N ILE A 44 1.85 -6.62 -9.45
CA ILE A 44 2.43 -5.73 -8.45
C ILE A 44 1.54 -5.70 -7.20
N ILE A 45 2.16 -5.34 -6.08
CA ILE A 45 1.50 -5.05 -4.82
C ILE A 45 1.77 -3.60 -4.44
N ILE A 46 0.75 -2.91 -3.96
CA ILE A 46 0.88 -1.56 -3.41
C ILE A 46 0.10 -1.52 -2.10
N SER A 47 0.71 -0.95 -1.05
CA SER A 47 0.05 -0.70 0.23
C SER A 47 -0.39 0.75 0.27
N LEU A 48 -1.70 0.97 0.26
CA LEU A 48 -2.30 2.30 0.21
C LEU A 48 -2.70 2.77 1.61
N GLY A 49 -2.47 4.05 1.87
CA GLY A 49 -2.89 4.74 3.10
C GLY A 49 -4.10 5.65 2.84
N ASP A 50 -4.48 6.42 3.86
CA ASP A 50 -5.53 7.43 3.75
C ASP A 50 -5.08 8.58 2.84
N HIS A 51 -5.62 8.63 1.62
CA HIS A 51 -5.29 9.63 0.60
C HIS A 51 -6.38 9.64 -0.49
N GLN A 52 -6.66 10.80 -1.09
CA GLN A 52 -7.63 10.91 -2.19
C GLN A 52 -7.31 9.96 -3.37
N THR A 53 -6.04 9.66 -3.62
CA THR A 53 -5.65 8.66 -4.64
C THR A 53 -6.18 7.27 -4.31
N THR A 54 -6.17 6.89 -3.03
CA THR A 54 -6.72 5.63 -2.53
C THR A 54 -8.22 5.58 -2.75
N ASP A 55 -8.94 6.65 -2.37
CA ASP A 55 -10.40 6.73 -2.57
C ASP A 55 -10.77 6.60 -4.04
N ASN A 56 -10.05 7.31 -4.91
CA ASN A 56 -10.23 7.24 -6.36
C ASN A 56 -10.02 5.81 -6.91
N ILE A 57 -8.99 5.09 -6.43
CA ILE A 57 -8.73 3.70 -6.83
C ILE A 57 -9.85 2.78 -6.34
N MET A 58 -10.34 2.98 -5.11
CA MET A 58 -11.44 2.20 -4.56
C MET A 58 -12.75 2.45 -5.31
N ILE A 59 -13.02 3.68 -5.75
CA ILE A 59 -14.24 4.03 -6.48
C ILE A 59 -14.20 3.56 -7.94
N ASN A 60 -13.07 3.76 -8.62
CA ASN A 60 -12.96 3.55 -10.07
C ASN A 60 -12.33 2.19 -10.43
N GLY A 61 -11.22 1.83 -9.78
CA GLY A 61 -10.52 0.57 -10.05
C GLY A 61 -11.34 -0.66 -9.70
N LEU A 62 -12.06 -0.63 -8.57
CA LEU A 62 -12.96 -1.73 -8.20
C LEU A 62 -14.17 -1.86 -9.13
N LYS A 63 -14.57 -0.83 -9.89
CA LYS A 63 -15.65 -0.95 -10.87
C LYS A 63 -15.19 -1.68 -12.14
N GLU A 64 -13.92 -1.53 -12.50
CA GLU A 64 -13.36 -2.08 -13.73
C GLU A 64 -12.75 -3.47 -13.55
N TRP A 65 -12.33 -3.83 -12.33
CA TRP A 65 -11.61 -5.09 -12.07
C TRP A 65 -12.52 -6.14 -11.41
N ASP A 66 -13.24 -6.89 -12.24
CA ASP A 66 -14.20 -7.90 -11.75
C ASP A 66 -13.56 -9.08 -10.97
N ASN A 67 -12.28 -9.40 -11.21
CA ASN A 67 -11.58 -10.50 -10.56
C ASN A 67 -10.66 -10.10 -9.38
N GLU A 68 -10.35 -8.81 -9.20
CA GLU A 68 -9.37 -8.34 -8.19
C GLU A 68 -9.99 -7.58 -7.01
N LYS A 69 -11.32 -7.45 -6.97
CA LYS A 69 -12.06 -6.79 -5.88
C LYS A 69 -11.66 -7.30 -4.49
N GLY A 70 -11.42 -8.62 -4.37
CA GLY A 70 -10.94 -9.23 -3.13
C GLY A 70 -9.45 -9.01 -2.88
N TYR A 71 -8.60 -9.06 -3.91
CA TYR A 71 -7.14 -9.12 -3.75
C TYR A 71 -6.53 -7.79 -3.29
N LEU A 72 -6.94 -6.65 -3.86
CA LEU A 72 -6.46 -5.34 -3.43
C LEU A 72 -6.98 -4.94 -2.03
N THR A 73 -8.26 -5.22 -1.77
CA THR A 73 -8.93 -4.88 -0.52
C THR A 73 -8.44 -5.76 0.63
N ASP A 74 -8.29 -7.07 0.39
CA ASP A 74 -7.76 -8.00 1.38
C ASP A 74 -6.28 -7.73 1.65
N ILE A 75 -5.44 -7.41 0.67
CA ILE A 75 -4.03 -7.16 0.96
C ILE A 75 -3.84 -5.91 1.81
N CYS A 76 -4.45 -4.77 1.47
CA CYS A 76 -4.23 -3.53 2.22
C CYS A 76 -4.77 -3.64 3.65
N LEU A 77 -6.00 -4.13 3.84
CA LEU A 77 -6.61 -4.23 5.17
C LEU A 77 -6.09 -5.43 5.97
N THR A 78 -5.85 -6.59 5.32
CA THR A 78 -5.33 -7.79 6.00
C THR A 78 -3.85 -7.63 6.30
N ALA A 79 -3.02 -7.02 5.45
CA ALA A 79 -1.61 -6.79 5.77
C ALA A 79 -1.47 -5.77 6.89
N GLN A 80 -2.19 -4.66 6.87
CA GLN A 80 -2.20 -3.70 7.97
C GLN A 80 -2.78 -4.31 9.26
N GLY A 81 -3.87 -5.07 9.17
CA GLY A 81 -4.49 -5.75 10.30
C GLY A 81 -3.59 -6.83 10.92
N LYS A 82 -2.98 -7.69 10.09
CA LYS A 82 -2.03 -8.72 10.53
C LYS A 82 -0.75 -8.08 11.09
N TYR A 83 -0.23 -7.03 10.46
CA TYR A 83 0.93 -6.31 10.96
C TYR A 83 0.66 -5.69 12.33
N LYS A 84 -0.46 -4.99 12.50
CA LYS A 84 -0.91 -4.49 13.82
C LYS A 84 -1.08 -5.63 14.84
N THR A 85 -1.60 -6.77 14.42
CA THR A 85 -1.73 -7.97 15.28
C THR A 85 -0.36 -8.48 15.73
N TYR A 86 0.61 -8.57 14.83
CA TYR A 86 1.98 -8.96 15.17
C TYR A 86 2.65 -7.94 16.09
N LEU A 87 2.49 -6.64 15.82
CA LEU A 87 3.03 -5.59 16.69
C LEU A 87 2.43 -5.67 18.10
N ASN A 88 1.13 -5.93 18.22
CA ASN A 88 0.48 -6.18 19.51
C ASN A 88 0.99 -7.45 20.19
N TYR A 89 1.17 -8.55 19.44
CA TYR A 89 1.74 -9.81 19.96
C TYR A 89 3.13 -9.60 20.55
N PHE A 90 3.99 -8.85 19.85
CA PHE A 90 5.34 -8.52 20.31
C PHE A 90 5.42 -7.29 21.24
N ARG A 91 4.29 -6.67 21.59
CA ARG A 91 4.19 -5.45 22.41
C ARG A 91 5.06 -4.29 21.91
N ILE A 92 5.14 -4.14 20.60
CA ILE A 92 5.85 -3.05 19.92
C ILE A 92 4.88 -1.88 19.79
N ALA A 93 5.24 -0.71 20.33
CA ALA A 93 4.41 0.50 20.20
C ALA A 93 4.46 1.06 18.77
N TYR A 94 3.31 1.47 18.25
CA TYR A 94 3.14 2.05 16.92
C TYR A 94 2.00 3.08 16.89
#